data_AF-A0A3P9N9B2-F1
#
_entry.id   AF-A0A3P9N9B2-F1
#
_cell.length_a   1.000
_cell.length_b   1.000
_cell.length_c   1.000
_cell.angle_alpha   90.00
_cell.angle_beta   90.00
_cell.angle_gamma   90.00
#
_symmetry.space_group_name_H-M   'P 1'
#
loop_
_entity.id
_entity.type
_entity.pdbx_description
1 polymer ?
#
loop_
_entity_poly.entity_id
_entity_poly.type
_entity_poly.pdbx_seq_one_letter_code
_entity_poly.pdbx_strand_id
1 'polypeptide(L)'
;DGKLAALLGSERVQQDLYAAVSAASTWLDSAENQLLSGPILLSEDTETQLTNLEVNKRKKTKTNRKTLYILSYILVCTGDCNKKRALMEDTLEGLQERMGLLDSALEQHCEGMRDALQEHSAFQNELRMMFTALTESKHHLLQKMVGTTDRPASKQLETLSEVEDSLRELEQKVTELRSKAEGLRSDQTSNQELLKLQDAYEELVLMVGSRRSSLNHSLSLKAQYEAALRDLTDLIDTAQDKMAADQKMTVASVSKVQMLLDKHKEFFQGLECHMILTQTLYGKVSSLVAQRESQALEETMTLAHNVLKQAHRRGVELEGILESWSRLMGDYKALCRQLEAVECSIPTVGLVEETEERLLERISLYQRLKASLTEHQPQLYQVLEEGKRLLLSVIFKRGGCQVVVAVVRAEHRKPAYAAEKSGHRWPEDGHGPGGHPVGRAAHSYPSGARETASGLRIVCVLISIYIPS
;
A
#
# COMPACT_ATOMS: atom_id res chain seq x y z
N ASP A 1 78.57 -62.73 -76.11
CA ASP A 1 78.08 -63.00 -74.75
C ASP A 1 77.84 -61.79 -73.85
N GLY A 2 78.67 -60.74 -73.83
CA GLY A 2 78.46 -59.59 -72.93
C GLY A 2 77.16 -58.78 -73.17
N LYS A 3 76.63 -58.72 -74.40
CA LYS A 3 75.43 -57.92 -74.73
C LYS A 3 74.11 -58.60 -74.34
N LEU A 4 74.05 -59.93 -74.38
CA LEU A 4 72.87 -60.71 -73.99
C LEU A 4 72.73 -60.78 -72.46
N ALA A 5 73.86 -60.91 -71.74
CA ALA A 5 73.89 -60.85 -70.28
C ALA A 5 73.49 -59.46 -69.74
N ALA A 6 73.88 -58.38 -70.43
CA ALA A 6 73.47 -57.02 -70.09
C ALA A 6 71.96 -56.76 -70.38
N LEU A 7 71.42 -57.33 -71.46
CA LEU A 7 69.98 -57.27 -71.79
C LEU A 7 69.13 -58.09 -70.79
N LEU A 8 69.54 -59.31 -70.46
CA LEU A 8 68.88 -60.18 -69.47
C LEU A 8 68.95 -59.59 -68.05
N GLY A 9 70.07 -58.95 -67.70
CA GLY A 9 70.20 -58.20 -66.44
C GLY A 9 69.30 -56.95 -66.41
N SER A 10 69.18 -56.23 -67.52
CA SER A 10 68.29 -55.06 -67.64
C SER A 10 66.81 -55.41 -67.57
N GLU A 11 66.40 -56.56 -68.09
CA GLU A 11 65.00 -57.00 -68.14
C GLU A 11 64.51 -57.50 -66.77
N ARG A 12 65.40 -58.13 -66.00
CA ARG A 12 65.11 -58.61 -64.65
C ARG A 12 64.98 -57.47 -63.62
N VAL A 13 65.88 -56.48 -63.70
CA VAL A 13 65.80 -55.28 -62.85
C VAL A 13 64.54 -54.45 -63.17
N GLN A 14 64.08 -54.45 -64.42
CA GLN A 14 62.83 -53.80 -64.82
C GLN A 14 61.58 -54.51 -64.22
N GLN A 15 61.55 -55.84 -64.21
CA GLN A 15 60.49 -56.61 -63.55
C GLN A 15 60.48 -56.37 -62.03
N ASP A 16 61.65 -56.32 -61.40
CA ASP A 16 61.78 -56.08 -59.97
C ASP A 16 61.33 -54.66 -59.59
N LEU A 17 61.66 -53.65 -60.42
CA LEU A 17 61.19 -52.27 -60.23
C LEU A 17 59.66 -52.17 -60.39
N TYR A 18 59.10 -52.81 -61.43
CA TYR A 18 57.64 -52.84 -61.64
C TYR A 18 56.92 -53.51 -60.47
N ALA A 19 57.44 -54.64 -59.97
CA ALA A 19 56.89 -55.32 -58.81
C ALA A 19 56.99 -54.45 -57.54
N ALA A 20 58.12 -53.77 -57.34
CA ALA A 20 58.33 -52.89 -56.19
C ALA A 20 57.42 -51.65 -56.22
N VAL A 21 57.29 -50.99 -57.37
CA VAL A 21 56.37 -49.84 -57.55
C VAL A 21 54.92 -50.29 -57.38
N SER A 22 54.52 -51.42 -57.97
CA SER A 22 53.15 -51.95 -57.83
C SER A 22 52.82 -52.31 -56.38
N ALA A 23 53.78 -52.89 -55.65
CA ALA A 23 53.63 -53.17 -54.23
C ALA A 23 53.54 -51.88 -53.40
N ALA A 24 54.35 -50.87 -53.72
CA ALA A 24 54.31 -49.57 -53.06
C ALA A 24 52.99 -48.81 -53.31
N SER A 25 52.48 -48.85 -54.54
CA SER A 25 51.15 -48.29 -54.88
C SER A 25 50.04 -49.01 -54.13
N THR A 26 49.99 -50.35 -54.15
CA THR A 26 48.97 -51.11 -53.43
C THR A 26 49.02 -50.84 -51.91
N TRP A 27 50.22 -50.72 -51.35
CA TRP A 27 50.39 -50.36 -49.94
C TRP A 27 49.89 -48.95 -49.64
N LEU A 28 50.18 -47.98 -50.52
CA LEU A 28 49.70 -46.60 -50.39
C LEU A 28 48.17 -46.53 -50.45
N ASP A 29 47.53 -47.28 -51.35
CA ASP A 29 46.06 -47.34 -51.43
C ASP A 29 45.47 -47.91 -50.11
N SER A 30 46.13 -48.91 -49.54
CA SER A 30 45.71 -49.48 -48.25
C SER A 30 45.93 -48.51 -47.09
N ALA A 31 47.07 -47.79 -47.08
CA ALA A 31 47.39 -46.79 -46.07
C ALA A 31 46.43 -45.59 -46.14
N GLU A 32 46.11 -45.11 -47.33
CA GLU A 32 45.14 -44.04 -47.56
C GLU A 32 43.76 -44.44 -47.02
N ASN A 33 43.26 -45.62 -47.39
CA ASN A 33 41.97 -46.10 -46.91
C ASN A 33 41.92 -46.29 -45.39
N GLN A 34 42.99 -46.79 -44.76
CA GLN A 34 43.02 -46.98 -43.31
C GLN A 34 43.16 -45.68 -42.52
N LEU A 35 43.88 -44.70 -43.05
CA LEU A 35 44.21 -43.47 -42.32
C LEU A 35 43.22 -42.33 -42.56
N LEU A 36 42.59 -42.27 -43.75
CA LEU A 36 41.63 -41.22 -44.10
C LEU A 36 40.17 -41.68 -44.03
N SER A 37 39.92 -42.99 -44.09
CA SER A 37 38.56 -43.55 -44.14
C SER A 37 38.35 -44.75 -43.21
N GLY A 38 39.35 -45.09 -42.41
CA GLY A 38 39.39 -46.35 -41.66
C GLY A 38 38.80 -46.27 -40.26
N PRO A 39 38.70 -47.43 -39.57
CA PRO A 39 38.13 -47.53 -38.23
C PRO A 39 38.86 -46.72 -37.15
N ILE A 40 40.08 -46.22 -37.44
CA ILE A 40 40.81 -45.28 -36.58
C ILE A 40 40.00 -43.99 -36.33
N LEU A 41 39.10 -43.62 -37.25
CA LEU A 41 38.23 -42.44 -37.17
C LEU A 41 36.88 -42.72 -36.49
N LEU A 42 36.67 -43.92 -35.93
CA LEU A 42 35.40 -44.32 -35.31
C LEU A 42 35.40 -44.21 -33.77
N SER A 43 36.51 -43.78 -33.15
CA SER A 43 36.54 -43.55 -31.71
C SER A 43 35.68 -42.32 -31.35
N GLU A 44 34.92 -42.32 -30.26
CA GLU A 44 34.18 -41.12 -29.84
C GLU A 44 35.11 -40.01 -29.31
N ASP A 45 36.33 -40.35 -28.89
CA ASP A 45 37.28 -39.42 -28.32
C ASP A 45 38.25 -38.89 -29.37
N THR A 46 38.12 -37.61 -29.71
CA THR A 46 38.92 -36.91 -30.73
C THR A 46 40.40 -36.84 -30.37
N GLU A 47 40.76 -36.82 -29.09
CA GLU A 47 42.16 -36.84 -28.63
C GLU A 47 42.80 -38.21 -28.90
N THR A 48 42.10 -39.30 -28.56
CA THR A 48 42.53 -40.66 -28.88
C THR A 48 42.61 -40.90 -30.39
N GLN A 49 41.70 -40.33 -31.19
CA GLN A 49 41.80 -40.39 -32.65
C GLN A 49 43.07 -39.70 -33.18
N LEU A 50 43.34 -38.47 -32.73
CA LEU A 50 44.48 -37.66 -33.18
C LEU A 50 45.82 -38.34 -32.83
N THR A 51 45.97 -38.82 -31.59
CA THR A 51 47.19 -39.50 -31.15
C THR A 51 47.49 -40.75 -31.97
N ASN A 52 46.45 -41.55 -32.29
CA ASN A 52 46.59 -42.72 -33.17
C ASN A 52 46.97 -42.33 -34.60
N LEU A 53 46.35 -41.29 -35.15
CA LEU A 53 46.64 -40.78 -36.49
C LEU A 53 48.09 -40.29 -36.61
N GLU A 54 48.59 -39.52 -35.64
CA GLU A 54 49.95 -39.00 -35.61
C GLU A 54 51.01 -40.12 -35.52
N VAL A 55 50.76 -41.14 -34.69
CA VAL A 55 51.63 -42.32 -34.57
C VAL A 55 51.71 -43.06 -35.90
N ASN A 56 50.57 -43.28 -36.56
CA ASN A 56 50.53 -44.02 -37.82
C ASN A 56 51.10 -43.22 -38.99
N LYS A 57 50.89 -41.90 -39.01
CA LYS A 57 51.57 -40.99 -39.93
C LYS A 57 53.09 -41.09 -39.80
N ARG A 58 53.64 -41.04 -38.58
CA ARG A 58 55.09 -41.20 -38.35
C ARG A 58 55.61 -42.55 -38.85
N LYS A 59 54.84 -43.64 -38.67
CA LYS A 59 55.19 -44.97 -39.21
C LYS A 59 55.21 -44.94 -40.74
N LYS A 60 54.17 -44.39 -41.37
CA LYS A 60 54.05 -44.22 -42.83
C LYS A 60 55.23 -43.43 -43.40
N THR A 61 55.57 -42.27 -42.84
CA THR A 61 56.70 -41.45 -43.34
C THR A 61 58.04 -42.20 -43.27
N LYS A 62 58.26 -43.02 -42.22
CA LYS A 62 59.44 -43.89 -42.12
C LYS A 62 59.45 -44.97 -43.20
N THR A 63 58.29 -45.58 -43.50
CA THR A 63 58.15 -46.57 -44.57
C THR A 63 58.38 -45.94 -45.93
N ASN A 64 57.76 -44.79 -46.24
CA ASN A 64 57.94 -44.06 -47.48
C ASN A 64 59.40 -43.71 -47.76
N ARG A 65 60.14 -43.22 -46.76
CA ARG A 65 61.58 -42.92 -46.90
C ARG A 65 62.40 -44.16 -47.27
N LYS A 66 62.10 -45.31 -46.67
CA LYS A 66 62.79 -46.58 -47.01
C LYS A 66 62.42 -47.04 -48.41
N THR A 67 61.15 -46.95 -48.79
CA THR A 67 60.67 -47.30 -50.13
C THR A 67 61.33 -46.46 -51.21
N LEU A 68 61.37 -45.13 -51.03
CA LEU A 68 62.07 -44.21 -51.94
C LEU A 68 63.57 -44.49 -52.01
N TYR A 69 64.23 -44.75 -50.88
CA TYR A 69 65.65 -45.10 -50.85
C TYR A 69 65.94 -46.36 -51.67
N ILE A 70 65.18 -47.44 -51.46
CA ILE A 70 65.33 -48.69 -52.19
C ILE A 70 65.06 -48.50 -53.69
N LEU A 71 63.97 -47.81 -54.04
CA LEU A 71 63.60 -47.55 -55.43
C LEU A 71 64.65 -46.67 -56.16
N SER A 72 65.20 -45.66 -55.49
CA SER A 72 66.28 -44.82 -56.04
C SER A 72 67.57 -45.62 -56.27
N TYR A 73 67.89 -46.55 -55.37
CA TYR A 73 69.05 -47.43 -55.51
C TYR A 73 68.88 -48.39 -56.70
N ILE A 74 67.68 -48.95 -56.88
CA ILE A 74 67.38 -49.82 -58.03
C ILE A 74 67.48 -49.04 -59.34
N LEU A 75 67.00 -47.79 -59.38
CA LEU A 75 67.10 -46.91 -60.55
C LEU A 75 68.58 -46.63 -60.93
N VAL A 76 69.45 -46.32 -59.96
CA VAL A 76 70.89 -46.09 -60.21
C VAL A 76 71.58 -47.35 -60.76
N CYS A 77 71.12 -48.54 -60.37
CA CYS A 77 71.65 -49.82 -60.86
C CYS A 77 71.18 -50.18 -62.28
N THR A 78 70.17 -49.48 -62.84
CA THR A 78 69.72 -49.71 -64.22
C THR A 78 70.60 -48.96 -65.22
N GLY A 79 71.09 -49.64 -66.27
CA GLY A 79 72.01 -49.07 -67.28
C GLY A 79 71.40 -48.06 -68.27
N ASP A 80 72.21 -47.58 -69.21
CA ASP A 80 72.06 -46.34 -69.99
C ASP A 80 71.15 -46.46 -71.24
N CYS A 81 69.87 -46.77 -71.05
CA CYS A 81 68.87 -46.81 -72.13
C CYS A 81 67.84 -45.67 -72.01
N ASN A 82 68.11 -44.55 -72.69
CA ASN A 82 67.44 -43.24 -72.52
C ASN A 82 65.90 -43.26 -72.47
N LYS A 83 65.20 -44.08 -73.27
CA LYS A 83 63.72 -44.09 -73.32
C LYS A 83 63.05 -44.88 -72.19
N LYS A 84 63.65 -45.97 -71.73
CA LYS A 84 63.07 -46.82 -70.65
C LYS A 84 63.38 -46.25 -69.27
N ARG A 85 64.55 -45.62 -69.13
CA ARG A 85 64.95 -44.89 -67.92
C ARG A 85 64.00 -43.72 -67.62
N ALA A 86 63.66 -42.92 -68.63
CA ALA A 86 62.72 -41.80 -68.47
C ALA A 86 61.34 -42.26 -67.94
N LEU A 87 60.78 -43.34 -68.49
CA LEU A 87 59.50 -43.88 -68.00
C LEU A 87 59.59 -44.39 -66.54
N MET A 88 60.73 -44.93 -66.12
CA MET A 88 60.95 -45.37 -64.74
C MET A 88 61.10 -44.18 -63.79
N GLU A 89 61.80 -43.13 -64.23
CA GLU A 89 61.91 -41.85 -63.52
C GLU A 89 60.53 -41.21 -63.34
N ASP A 90 59.72 -41.09 -64.41
CA ASP A 90 58.35 -40.58 -64.36
C ASP A 90 57.46 -41.39 -63.39
N THR A 91 57.61 -42.73 -63.38
CA THR A 91 56.83 -43.60 -62.51
C THR A 91 57.22 -43.42 -61.03
N LEU A 92 58.51 -43.24 -60.76
CA LEU A 92 59.03 -42.99 -59.42
C LEU A 92 58.66 -41.58 -58.94
N GLU A 93 58.70 -40.59 -59.83
CA GLU A 93 58.24 -39.24 -59.58
C GLU A 93 56.75 -39.23 -59.24
N GLY A 94 55.90 -39.90 -60.04
CA GLY A 94 54.47 -40.03 -59.75
C GLY A 94 54.16 -40.74 -58.43
N LEU A 95 54.94 -41.77 -58.07
CA LEU A 95 54.81 -42.43 -56.76
C LEU A 95 55.24 -41.49 -55.62
N GLN A 96 56.33 -40.74 -55.81
CA GLN A 96 56.83 -39.74 -54.86
C GLN A 96 55.82 -38.62 -54.63
N GLU A 97 55.22 -38.10 -55.71
CA GLU A 97 54.14 -37.11 -55.65
C GLU A 97 52.94 -37.66 -54.88
N ARG A 98 52.48 -38.89 -55.18
CA ARG A 98 51.34 -39.50 -54.49
C ARG A 98 51.61 -39.71 -53.00
N MET A 99 52.83 -40.12 -52.64
CA MET A 99 53.27 -40.21 -51.24
C MET A 99 53.22 -38.84 -50.55
N GLY A 100 53.69 -37.79 -51.23
CA GLY A 100 53.68 -36.40 -50.76
C GLY A 100 52.28 -35.81 -50.61
N LEU A 101 51.37 -36.11 -51.54
CA LEU A 101 49.95 -35.74 -51.44
C LEU A 101 49.30 -36.39 -50.23
N LEU A 102 49.52 -37.70 -50.03
CA LEU A 102 49.01 -38.39 -48.84
C LEU A 102 49.64 -37.86 -47.55
N ASP A 103 50.91 -37.44 -47.56
CA ASP A 103 51.55 -36.81 -46.38
C ASP A 103 50.92 -35.44 -46.08
N SER A 104 50.64 -34.66 -47.11
CA SER A 104 50.00 -33.33 -46.99
C SER A 104 48.55 -33.45 -46.51
N ALA A 105 47.78 -34.39 -47.06
CA ALA A 105 46.41 -34.66 -46.63
C ALA A 105 46.34 -35.12 -45.17
N LEU A 106 47.28 -35.98 -44.74
CA LEU A 106 47.37 -36.41 -43.34
C LEU A 106 47.81 -35.29 -42.41
N GLU A 107 48.72 -34.38 -42.83
CA GLU A 107 49.03 -33.17 -42.04
C GLU A 107 47.81 -32.29 -41.91
N GLN A 108 47.13 -31.96 -42.99
CA GLN A 108 45.94 -31.12 -42.96
C GLN A 108 44.84 -31.73 -42.09
N HIS A 109 44.68 -33.06 -42.11
CA HIS A 109 43.71 -33.74 -41.24
C HIS A 109 44.12 -33.69 -39.77
N CYS A 110 45.39 -33.96 -39.44
CA CYS A 110 45.91 -33.78 -38.07
C CYS A 110 45.78 -32.34 -37.58
N GLU A 111 46.06 -31.34 -38.43
CA GLU A 111 45.90 -29.91 -38.13
C GLU A 111 44.44 -29.59 -37.84
N GLY A 112 43.50 -29.97 -38.71
CA GLY A 112 42.07 -29.74 -38.47
C GLY A 112 41.55 -30.40 -37.20
N MET A 113 42.04 -31.59 -36.85
CA MET A 113 41.71 -32.26 -35.60
C MET A 113 42.32 -31.55 -34.37
N ARG A 114 43.55 -31.04 -34.48
CA ARG A 114 44.17 -30.22 -33.43
C ARG A 114 43.40 -28.93 -33.20
N ASP A 115 43.00 -28.25 -34.27
CA ASP A 115 42.20 -27.03 -34.20
C ASP A 115 40.84 -27.31 -33.54
N ALA A 116 40.16 -28.38 -33.94
CA ALA A 116 38.89 -28.78 -33.33
C ALA A 116 39.04 -29.11 -31.84
N LEU A 117 40.08 -29.86 -31.45
CA LEU A 117 40.36 -30.18 -30.05
C LEU A 117 40.68 -28.92 -29.24
N GLN A 118 41.42 -27.98 -29.83
CA GLN A 118 41.71 -26.69 -29.21
C GLN A 118 40.44 -25.88 -28.97
N GLU A 119 39.55 -25.77 -29.97
CA GLU A 119 38.25 -25.09 -29.84
C GLU A 119 37.36 -25.74 -28.77
N HIS A 120 37.27 -27.07 -28.73
CA HIS A 120 36.53 -27.78 -27.67
C HIS A 120 37.13 -27.53 -26.28
N SER A 121 38.46 -27.52 -26.15
CA SER A 121 39.13 -27.23 -24.88
C SER A 121 38.93 -25.76 -24.43
N ALA A 122 38.89 -24.82 -25.37
CA ALA A 122 38.61 -23.42 -25.11
C ALA A 122 37.17 -23.24 -24.63
N PHE A 123 36.22 -23.85 -25.34
CA PHE A 123 34.80 -23.87 -24.95
C PHE A 123 34.60 -24.45 -23.53
N GLN A 124 35.21 -25.60 -23.24
CA GLN A 124 35.15 -26.24 -21.91
C GLN A 124 35.73 -25.33 -20.81
N ASN A 125 36.82 -24.61 -21.10
CA ASN A 125 37.36 -23.63 -20.17
C ASN A 125 36.43 -22.42 -19.97
N GLU A 126 35.83 -21.88 -21.02
CA GLU A 126 34.86 -20.79 -20.91
C GLU A 126 33.64 -21.21 -20.06
N LEU A 127 33.13 -22.42 -20.28
CA LEU A 127 32.01 -22.98 -19.53
C LEU A 127 32.35 -23.12 -18.03
N ARG A 128 33.55 -23.63 -17.70
CA ARG A 128 34.05 -23.68 -16.32
C ARG A 128 34.15 -22.30 -15.68
N MET A 129 34.69 -21.32 -16.41
CA MET A 129 34.79 -19.93 -15.92
C MET A 129 33.40 -19.31 -15.68
N MET A 130 32.41 -19.64 -16.50
CA MET A 130 31.03 -19.18 -16.30
C MET A 130 30.37 -19.78 -15.06
N PHE A 131 30.58 -21.06 -14.77
CA PHE A 131 30.13 -21.65 -13.49
C PHE A 131 30.75 -20.95 -12.29
N THR A 132 32.05 -20.64 -12.35
CA THR A 132 32.73 -19.87 -11.30
C THR A 132 32.11 -18.49 -11.15
N ALA A 133 31.88 -17.76 -12.25
CA ALA A 133 31.28 -16.43 -12.23
C ALA A 133 29.85 -16.41 -11.67
N LEU A 134 29.00 -17.39 -12.01
CA LEU A 134 27.66 -17.53 -11.43
C LEU A 134 27.74 -17.83 -9.93
N THR A 135 28.65 -18.73 -9.53
CA THR A 135 28.87 -19.06 -8.12
C THR A 135 29.33 -17.83 -7.34
N GLU A 136 30.28 -17.07 -7.86
CA GLU A 136 30.75 -15.82 -7.24
C GLU A 136 29.62 -14.78 -7.15
N SER A 137 28.83 -14.62 -8.21
CA SER A 137 27.65 -13.75 -8.23
C SER A 137 26.63 -14.14 -7.15
N LYS A 138 26.39 -15.44 -6.96
CA LYS A 138 25.55 -15.97 -5.87
C LYS A 138 26.06 -15.53 -4.50
N HIS A 139 27.35 -15.73 -4.25
CA HIS A 139 27.96 -15.37 -2.97
C HIS A 139 27.93 -13.86 -2.75
N HIS A 140 28.22 -13.07 -3.78
CA HIS A 140 28.16 -11.61 -3.74
C HIS A 140 26.76 -11.09 -3.45
N LEU A 141 25.73 -11.67 -4.07
CA LEU A 141 24.33 -11.36 -3.79
C LEU A 141 23.99 -11.65 -2.32
N LEU A 142 24.30 -12.86 -1.84
CA LEU A 142 24.04 -13.24 -0.45
C LEU A 142 24.77 -12.33 0.54
N GLN A 143 26.02 -11.96 0.25
CA GLN A 143 26.81 -11.04 1.07
C GLN A 143 26.23 -9.62 1.07
N LYS A 144 25.87 -9.09 -0.10
CA LYS A 144 25.20 -7.78 -0.25
C LYS A 144 23.85 -7.77 0.48
N MET A 145 23.08 -8.85 0.40
CA MET A 145 21.81 -8.98 1.10
C MET A 145 22.00 -8.87 2.61
N VAL A 146 22.93 -9.62 3.19
CA VAL A 146 23.23 -9.54 4.63
C VAL A 146 23.71 -8.14 5.01
N GLY A 147 24.70 -7.60 4.29
CA GLY A 147 25.33 -6.31 4.62
C GLY A 147 24.46 -5.07 4.40
N THR A 148 23.34 -5.20 3.69
CA THR A 148 22.42 -4.09 3.44
C THR A 148 21.11 -4.18 4.21
N THR A 149 20.90 -5.22 5.02
CA THR A 149 19.67 -5.44 5.80
C THR A 149 19.27 -4.22 6.63
N ASP A 150 20.25 -3.55 7.25
CA ASP A 150 20.02 -2.38 8.12
C ASP A 150 19.99 -1.04 7.37
N ARG A 151 20.22 -1.05 6.05
CA ARG A 151 20.19 0.17 5.24
C ARG A 151 18.77 0.52 4.82
N PRO A 152 18.49 1.80 4.51
CA PRO A 152 17.22 2.19 3.91
C PRO A 152 16.90 1.36 2.66
N ALA A 153 15.63 1.00 2.49
CA ALA A 153 15.16 0.18 1.38
C ALA A 153 15.51 0.75 -0.01
N SER A 154 15.63 2.07 -0.16
CA SER A 154 16.12 2.71 -1.40
C SER A 154 17.55 2.30 -1.76
N LYS A 155 18.46 2.27 -0.77
CA LYS A 155 19.85 1.82 -0.98
C LYS A 155 19.93 0.31 -1.24
N GLN A 156 19.03 -0.46 -0.61
CA GLN A 156 18.92 -1.89 -0.89
C GLN A 156 18.46 -2.16 -2.32
N LEU A 157 17.50 -1.39 -2.84
CA LEU A 157 17.06 -1.48 -4.24
C LEU A 157 18.18 -1.11 -5.22
N GLU A 158 18.91 -0.02 -4.96
CA GLU A 158 20.06 0.39 -5.79
C GLU A 158 21.12 -0.73 -5.86
N THR A 159 21.49 -1.29 -4.70
CA THR A 159 22.45 -2.41 -4.63
C THR A 159 21.96 -3.64 -5.38
N LEU A 160 20.64 -3.89 -5.36
CA LEU A 160 20.01 -4.99 -6.06
C LEU A 160 19.97 -4.76 -7.57
N SER A 161 19.73 -3.54 -8.02
CA SER A 161 19.82 -3.16 -9.44
C SER A 161 21.22 -3.36 -10.01
N GLU A 162 22.28 -3.07 -9.25
CA GLU A 162 23.66 -3.39 -9.67
C GLU A 162 23.87 -4.91 -9.91
N VAL A 163 23.23 -5.75 -9.09
CA VAL A 163 23.29 -7.21 -9.26
C VAL A 163 22.47 -7.64 -10.48
N GLU A 164 21.32 -7.00 -10.73
CA GLU A 164 20.51 -7.25 -11.94
C GLU A 164 21.25 -6.87 -13.22
N ASP A 165 22.01 -5.77 -13.21
CA ASP A 165 22.88 -5.37 -14.30
C ASP A 165 23.96 -6.42 -14.56
N SER A 166 24.62 -6.89 -13.49
CA SER A 166 25.61 -7.96 -13.57
C SER A 166 25.01 -9.27 -14.10
N LEU A 167 23.77 -9.59 -13.73
CA LEU A 167 23.05 -10.77 -14.24
C LEU A 167 22.73 -10.66 -15.73
N ARG A 168 22.41 -9.47 -16.24
CA ARG A 168 22.21 -9.26 -17.69
C ARG A 168 23.49 -9.49 -18.49
N GLU A 169 24.64 -9.11 -17.96
CA GLU A 169 25.92 -9.43 -18.61
C GLU A 169 26.20 -10.95 -18.62
N LEU A 170 25.85 -11.65 -17.54
CA LEU A 170 25.97 -13.11 -17.47
C LEU A 170 25.00 -13.81 -18.43
N GLU A 171 23.77 -13.30 -18.57
CA GLU A 171 22.79 -13.78 -19.54
C GLU A 171 23.35 -13.74 -20.96
N GLN A 172 23.93 -12.60 -21.36
CA GLN A 172 24.55 -12.46 -22.67
C GLN A 172 25.65 -13.53 -22.87
N LYS A 173 26.54 -13.70 -21.89
CA LYS A 173 27.62 -14.72 -21.97
C LYS A 173 27.09 -16.15 -22.04
N VAL A 174 26.00 -16.47 -21.33
CA VAL A 174 25.33 -17.79 -21.41
C VAL A 174 24.74 -18.01 -22.81
N THR A 175 24.12 -16.97 -23.40
CA THR A 175 23.59 -17.07 -24.78
C THR A 175 24.70 -17.23 -25.82
N GLU A 176 25.82 -16.51 -25.67
CA GLU A 176 27.00 -16.64 -26.53
C GLU A 176 27.59 -18.04 -26.45
N LEU A 177 27.77 -18.59 -25.24
CA LEU A 177 28.23 -19.97 -25.05
C LEU A 177 27.30 -21.00 -25.69
N ARG A 178 25.98 -20.83 -25.57
CA ARG A 178 25.01 -21.72 -26.23
C ARG A 178 25.16 -21.67 -27.75
N SER A 179 25.29 -20.48 -28.33
CA SER A 179 25.50 -20.32 -29.79
C SER A 179 26.83 -20.93 -30.26
N LYS A 180 27.91 -20.80 -29.48
CA LYS A 180 29.20 -21.45 -29.75
C LYS A 180 29.07 -22.97 -29.72
N ALA A 181 28.34 -23.51 -28.74
CA ALA A 181 28.15 -24.95 -28.60
C ALA A 181 27.38 -25.57 -29.78
N GLU A 182 26.37 -24.86 -30.29
CA GLU A 182 25.63 -25.22 -31.52
C GLU A 182 26.56 -25.21 -32.75
N GLY A 183 27.41 -24.19 -32.88
CA GLY A 183 28.39 -24.09 -33.97
C GLY A 183 29.45 -25.20 -33.96
N LEU A 184 29.92 -25.60 -32.77
CA LEU A 184 30.91 -26.67 -32.58
C LEU A 184 30.31 -28.08 -32.66
N ARG A 185 28.99 -28.23 -32.78
CA ARG A 185 28.29 -29.53 -32.65
C ARG A 185 28.74 -30.27 -31.39
N SER A 186 28.73 -29.55 -30.26
CA SER A 186 29.28 -30.03 -28.99
C SER A 186 28.65 -31.36 -28.55
N ASP A 187 29.44 -32.15 -27.82
CA ASP A 187 29.06 -33.47 -27.35
C ASP A 187 27.90 -33.44 -26.34
N GLN A 188 27.36 -34.62 -26.03
CA GLN A 188 26.24 -34.73 -25.09
C GLN A 188 26.59 -34.22 -23.69
N THR A 189 27.85 -34.39 -23.26
CA THR A 189 28.32 -33.93 -21.93
C THR A 189 28.28 -32.42 -21.83
N SER A 190 28.87 -31.71 -22.80
CA SER A 190 28.87 -30.24 -22.87
C SER A 190 27.46 -29.66 -22.87
N ASN A 191 26.54 -30.29 -23.61
CA ASN A 191 25.14 -29.87 -23.65
C ASN A 191 24.44 -30.04 -22.28
N GLN A 192 24.75 -31.12 -21.56
CA GLN A 192 24.21 -31.32 -20.21
C GLN A 192 24.76 -30.28 -19.22
N GLU A 193 26.02 -29.89 -19.35
CA GLU A 193 26.60 -28.85 -18.51
C GLU A 193 26.03 -27.46 -18.83
N LEU A 194 25.75 -27.14 -20.10
CA LEU A 194 25.03 -25.92 -20.47
C LEU A 194 23.64 -25.83 -19.87
N LEU A 195 22.91 -26.95 -19.79
CA LEU A 195 21.61 -26.98 -19.10
C LEU A 195 21.76 -26.69 -17.61
N LYS A 196 22.75 -27.29 -16.94
CA LYS A 196 23.04 -26.99 -15.52
C LYS A 196 23.46 -25.53 -15.32
N LEU A 197 24.18 -24.95 -16.27
CA LEU A 197 24.59 -23.54 -16.24
C LEU A 197 23.35 -22.63 -16.34
N GLN A 198 22.42 -22.97 -17.23
CA GLN A 198 21.14 -22.28 -17.38
C GLN A 198 20.31 -22.38 -16.09
N ASP A 199 20.17 -23.57 -15.52
CA ASP A 199 19.42 -23.78 -14.26
C ASP A 199 20.02 -22.93 -13.11
N ALA A 200 21.34 -22.87 -13.01
CA ALA A 200 22.04 -22.07 -12.00
C ALA A 200 21.84 -20.56 -12.20
N TYR A 201 21.82 -20.10 -13.45
CA TYR A 201 21.49 -18.71 -13.79
C TYR A 201 20.03 -18.38 -13.44
N GLU A 202 19.09 -19.24 -13.80
CA GLU A 202 17.67 -19.06 -13.50
C GLU A 202 17.40 -19.05 -11.99
N GLU A 203 18.08 -19.90 -11.21
CA GLU A 203 18.03 -19.87 -9.75
C GLU A 203 18.42 -18.49 -9.20
N LEU A 204 19.47 -17.87 -9.75
CA LEU A 204 19.91 -16.53 -9.33
C LEU A 204 18.93 -15.44 -9.71
N VAL A 205 18.38 -15.49 -10.93
CA VAL A 205 17.34 -14.56 -11.38
C VAL A 205 16.11 -14.65 -10.46
N LEU A 206 15.68 -15.86 -10.11
CA LEU A 206 14.58 -16.08 -9.17
C LEU A 206 14.90 -15.55 -7.78
N MET A 207 16.11 -15.77 -7.28
CA MET A 207 16.55 -15.25 -5.98
C MET A 207 16.48 -13.72 -5.93
N VAL A 208 17.03 -13.04 -6.93
CA VAL A 208 16.99 -11.57 -7.04
C VAL A 208 15.56 -11.06 -7.20
N GLY A 209 14.77 -11.68 -8.08
CA GLY A 209 13.37 -11.32 -8.28
C GLY A 209 12.51 -11.47 -7.03
N SER A 210 12.74 -12.54 -6.23
CA SER A 210 12.05 -12.76 -4.96
C SER A 210 12.40 -11.67 -3.94
N ARG A 211 13.68 -11.28 -3.84
CA ARG A 211 14.14 -10.23 -2.95
C ARG A 211 13.58 -8.87 -3.34
N ARG A 212 13.57 -8.52 -4.63
CA ARG A 212 12.95 -7.28 -5.13
C ARG A 212 11.47 -7.22 -4.82
N SER A 213 10.74 -8.30 -5.06
CA SER A 213 9.30 -8.38 -4.79
C SER A 213 9.00 -8.19 -3.29
N SER A 214 9.77 -8.86 -2.43
CA SER A 214 9.66 -8.71 -0.97
C SER A 214 9.94 -7.28 -0.50
N LEU A 215 10.98 -6.63 -1.03
CA LEU A 215 11.35 -5.27 -0.69
C LEU A 215 10.31 -4.25 -1.18
N ASN A 216 9.80 -4.41 -2.40
CA ASN A 216 8.73 -3.58 -2.96
C ASN A 216 7.43 -3.71 -2.17
N HIS A 217 7.06 -4.93 -1.77
CA HIS A 217 5.91 -5.15 -0.90
C HIS A 217 6.06 -4.41 0.44
N SER A 218 7.24 -4.53 1.05
CA SER A 218 7.59 -3.86 2.31
C SER A 218 7.52 -2.33 2.19
N LEU A 219 8.02 -1.77 1.08
CA LEU A 219 7.96 -0.33 0.78
C LEU A 219 6.52 0.16 0.55
N SER A 220 5.71 -0.60 -0.17
CA SER A 220 4.29 -0.28 -0.38
C SER A 220 3.55 -0.21 0.95
N LEU A 221 3.83 -1.15 1.86
CA LEU A 221 3.23 -1.16 3.19
C LEU A 221 3.71 0.02 4.05
N LYS A 222 5.00 0.39 3.95
CA LYS A 222 5.54 1.59 4.61
C LYS A 222 4.85 2.87 4.10
N ALA A 223 4.64 2.99 2.79
CA ALA A 223 3.92 4.12 2.22
C ALA A 223 2.46 4.20 2.71
N GLN A 224 1.77 3.06 2.87
CA GLN A 224 0.43 3.02 3.46
C GLN A 224 0.44 3.46 4.93
N TYR A 225 1.42 3.02 5.71
CA TYR A 225 1.62 3.49 7.08
C TYR A 225 1.83 5.02 7.14
N GLU A 226 2.71 5.55 6.29
CA GLU A 226 3.00 6.99 6.25
C GLU A 226 1.79 7.83 5.79
N ALA A 227 0.96 7.30 4.88
CA ALA A 227 -0.30 7.93 4.52
C ALA A 227 -1.27 7.92 5.71
N ALA A 228 -1.47 6.77 6.36
CA ALA A 228 -2.36 6.64 7.51
C ALA A 228 -1.93 7.55 8.69
N LEU A 229 -0.62 7.71 8.93
CA LEU A 229 -0.11 8.59 9.96
C LEU A 229 -0.39 10.08 9.66
N ARG A 230 -0.25 10.49 8.40
CA ARG A 230 -0.61 11.84 7.97
C ARG A 230 -2.11 12.08 8.13
N ASP A 231 -2.93 11.15 7.66
CA ASP A 231 -4.40 11.24 7.81
C ASP A 231 -4.81 11.28 9.28
N LEU A 232 -4.16 10.50 10.15
CA LEU A 232 -4.40 10.53 11.60
C LEU A 232 -4.04 11.90 12.19
N THR A 233 -2.94 12.51 11.75
CA THR A 233 -2.52 13.85 12.20
C THR A 233 -3.58 14.90 11.80
N ASP A 234 -4.03 14.89 10.55
CA ASP A 234 -5.08 15.80 10.05
C ASP A 234 -6.42 15.59 10.78
N LEU A 235 -6.75 14.33 11.10
CA LEU A 235 -7.94 14.00 11.89
C LEU A 235 -7.82 14.50 13.33
N ILE A 236 -6.64 14.43 13.96
CA ILE A 236 -6.40 14.98 15.30
C ILE A 236 -6.56 16.51 15.29
N ASP A 237 -6.02 17.20 14.30
CA ASP A 237 -6.17 18.66 14.17
C ASP A 237 -7.65 19.03 14.01
N THR A 238 -8.36 18.35 13.09
CA THR A 238 -9.81 18.51 12.92
C THR A 238 -10.58 18.22 14.21
N ALA A 239 -10.13 17.22 14.98
CA ALA A 239 -10.75 16.84 16.24
C ALA A 239 -10.53 17.92 17.32
N GLN A 240 -9.36 18.53 17.39
CA GLN A 240 -9.08 19.65 18.29
C GLN A 240 -9.96 20.87 17.94
N ASP A 241 -10.10 21.19 16.66
CA ASP A 241 -10.98 22.27 16.19
C ASP A 241 -12.45 22.01 16.55
N LYS A 242 -12.92 20.78 16.34
CA LYS A 242 -14.27 20.37 16.74
C LYS A 242 -14.47 20.49 18.25
N MET A 243 -13.52 20.04 19.06
CA MET A 243 -13.57 20.18 20.52
C MET A 243 -13.60 21.64 20.97
N ALA A 244 -12.87 22.52 20.28
CA ALA A 244 -12.89 23.96 20.56
C ALA A 244 -14.21 24.63 20.13
N ALA A 245 -14.80 24.19 19.02
CA ALA A 245 -16.09 24.68 18.53
C ALA A 245 -17.26 24.20 19.41
N ASP A 246 -17.25 22.93 19.82
CA ASP A 246 -18.31 22.33 20.66
C ASP A 246 -18.41 22.98 22.05
N GLN A 247 -17.32 23.56 22.56
CA GLN A 247 -17.33 24.36 23.79
C GLN A 247 -18.10 25.69 23.65
N LYS A 248 -18.29 26.19 22.43
CA LYS A 248 -18.95 27.48 22.13
C LYS A 248 -20.38 27.31 21.60
N MET A 249 -20.91 26.09 21.64
CA MET A 249 -22.16 25.78 20.97
C MET A 249 -23.39 26.32 21.72
N THR A 250 -24.33 26.91 20.96
CA THR A 250 -25.70 27.23 21.38
C THR A 250 -26.68 26.30 20.67
N VAL A 251 -27.51 25.58 21.43
CA VAL A 251 -28.51 24.64 20.87
C VAL A 251 -29.92 25.11 21.21
N ALA A 252 -30.83 25.09 20.21
CA ALA A 252 -32.20 25.59 20.36
C ALA A 252 -33.26 24.49 20.53
N SER A 253 -32.91 23.20 20.45
CA SER A 253 -33.87 22.10 20.63
C SER A 253 -33.23 20.76 21.04
N VAL A 254 -34.01 19.89 21.68
CA VAL A 254 -33.64 18.50 22.04
C VAL A 254 -33.13 17.72 20.82
N SER A 255 -33.85 17.79 19.70
CA SER A 255 -33.47 17.11 18.45
C SER A 255 -32.11 17.58 17.94
N LYS A 256 -31.78 18.86 18.11
CA LYS A 256 -30.48 19.38 17.70
C LYS A 256 -29.35 18.91 18.62
N VAL A 257 -29.61 18.71 19.92
CA VAL A 257 -28.64 18.10 20.85
C VAL A 257 -28.39 16.64 20.46
N GLN A 258 -29.44 15.87 20.16
CA GLN A 258 -29.31 14.48 19.71
C GLN A 258 -28.45 14.38 18.45
N MET A 259 -28.78 15.15 17.40
CA MET A 259 -28.02 15.15 16.15
C MET A 259 -26.54 15.48 16.36
N LEU A 260 -26.24 16.44 17.24
CA LEU A 260 -24.86 16.77 17.56
C LEU A 260 -24.16 15.61 18.27
N LEU A 261 -24.80 15.02 19.29
CA LEU A 261 -24.25 13.86 19.99
C LEU A 261 -23.94 12.71 19.05
N ASP A 262 -24.84 12.42 18.10
CA ASP A 262 -24.65 11.36 17.10
C ASP A 262 -23.43 11.66 16.21
N LYS A 263 -23.35 12.90 15.68
CA LYS A 263 -22.20 13.34 14.86
C LYS A 263 -20.88 13.34 15.62
N HIS A 264 -20.93 13.71 16.90
CA HIS A 264 -19.78 13.68 17.81
C HIS A 264 -19.29 12.23 17.94
N LYS A 265 -20.17 11.30 18.32
CA LYS A 265 -19.84 9.88 18.46
C LYS A 265 -19.29 9.29 17.16
N GLU A 266 -19.95 9.52 16.03
CA GLU A 266 -19.53 9.02 14.72
C GLU A 266 -18.11 9.47 14.37
N PHE A 267 -17.82 10.77 14.53
CA PHE A 267 -16.50 11.31 14.22
C PHE A 267 -15.40 10.73 15.13
N PHE A 268 -15.62 10.70 16.44
CA PHE A 268 -14.60 10.25 17.39
C PHE A 268 -14.42 8.73 17.38
N GLN A 269 -15.46 7.95 17.05
CA GLN A 269 -15.31 6.53 16.73
C GLN A 269 -14.45 6.35 15.47
N GLY A 270 -14.68 7.17 14.43
CA GLY A 270 -13.83 7.17 13.23
C GLY A 270 -12.36 7.46 13.54
N LEU A 271 -12.08 8.45 14.39
CA LEU A 271 -10.71 8.76 14.85
C LEU A 271 -10.07 7.57 15.58
N GLU A 272 -10.79 6.93 16.49
CA GLU A 272 -10.31 5.74 17.21
C GLU A 272 -10.02 4.57 16.26
N CYS A 273 -10.90 4.32 15.28
CA CYS A 273 -10.66 3.32 14.25
C CYS A 273 -9.40 3.63 13.41
N HIS A 274 -9.19 4.89 13.02
CA HIS A 274 -8.00 5.32 12.28
C HIS A 274 -6.71 5.20 13.11
N MET A 275 -6.78 5.44 14.42
CA MET A 275 -5.67 5.23 15.34
C MET A 275 -5.25 3.74 15.36
N ILE A 276 -6.23 2.83 15.47
CA ILE A 276 -5.99 1.37 15.43
C ILE A 276 -5.40 0.94 14.08
N LEU A 277 -5.94 1.45 12.96
CA LEU A 277 -5.41 1.18 11.62
C LEU A 277 -3.93 1.57 11.51
N THR A 278 -3.60 2.79 11.94
CA THR A 278 -2.23 3.33 11.88
C THR A 278 -1.27 2.49 12.71
N GLN A 279 -1.66 2.12 13.93
CA GLN A 279 -0.87 1.27 14.81
C GLN A 279 -0.69 -0.16 14.25
N THR A 280 -1.73 -0.70 13.60
CA THR A 280 -1.68 -2.01 12.93
C THR A 280 -0.71 -1.99 11.76
N LEU A 281 -0.75 -0.94 10.93
CA LEU A 281 0.19 -0.76 9.82
C LEU A 281 1.62 -0.62 10.33
N TYR A 282 1.84 0.19 11.38
CA TYR A 282 3.13 0.32 12.04
C TYR A 282 3.69 -1.03 12.51
N GLY A 283 2.88 -1.87 13.14
CA GLY A 283 3.30 -3.20 13.58
C GLY A 283 3.92 -4.03 12.45
N LYS A 284 3.36 -3.95 11.24
CA LYS A 284 3.86 -4.67 10.06
C LYS A 284 5.14 -4.08 9.46
N VAL A 285 5.42 -2.79 9.69
CA VAL A 285 6.57 -2.09 9.09
C VAL A 285 7.61 -1.61 10.11
N SER A 286 7.44 -1.97 11.39
CA SER A 286 8.28 -1.50 12.50
C SER A 286 9.79 -1.68 12.28
N SER A 287 10.20 -2.75 11.58
CA SER A 287 11.60 -3.00 11.20
C SER A 287 12.16 -2.03 10.13
N LEU A 288 11.30 -1.31 9.42
CA LEU A 288 11.65 -0.37 8.33
C LEU A 288 11.53 1.10 8.77
N VAL A 289 11.00 1.33 9.96
CA VAL A 289 10.75 2.67 10.51
C VAL A 289 11.91 3.05 11.40
N ALA A 290 12.48 4.24 11.17
CA ALA A 290 13.60 4.72 11.98
C ALA A 290 13.12 5.07 13.39
N GLN A 291 14.00 4.97 14.39
CA GLN A 291 13.66 5.26 15.79
C GLN A 291 13.00 6.64 15.97
N ARG A 292 13.46 7.67 15.23
CA ARG A 292 12.87 9.01 15.26
C ARG A 292 11.43 9.04 14.70
N GLU A 293 11.16 8.26 13.65
CA GLU A 293 9.82 8.12 13.08
C GLU A 293 8.90 7.36 14.05
N SER A 294 9.42 6.34 14.74
CA SER A 294 8.69 5.63 15.81
C SER A 294 8.32 6.57 16.97
N GLN A 295 9.21 7.48 17.36
CA GLN A 295 8.92 8.48 18.39
C GLN A 295 7.82 9.45 17.96
N ALA A 296 7.85 9.92 16.71
CA ALA A 296 6.81 10.80 16.17
C ALA A 296 5.42 10.11 16.17
N LEU A 297 5.37 8.80 15.89
CA LEU A 297 4.15 8.01 16.03
C LEU A 297 3.66 7.98 17.48
N GLU A 298 4.54 7.75 18.45
CA GLU A 298 4.19 7.71 19.88
C GLU A 298 3.63 9.05 20.37
N GLU A 299 4.22 10.17 19.94
CA GLU A 299 3.72 11.53 20.22
C GLU A 299 2.33 11.74 19.60
N THR A 300 2.14 11.34 18.34
CA THR A 300 0.84 11.43 17.64
C THR A 300 -0.23 10.58 18.32
N MET A 301 0.12 9.36 18.74
CA MET A 301 -0.78 8.48 19.48
C MET A 301 -1.18 9.09 20.82
N THR A 302 -0.24 9.73 21.52
CA THR A 302 -0.51 10.43 22.78
C THR A 302 -1.49 11.59 22.57
N LEU A 303 -1.32 12.38 21.51
CA LEU A 303 -2.25 13.45 21.14
C LEU A 303 -3.66 12.91 20.82
N ALA A 304 -3.76 11.84 20.03
CA ALA A 304 -5.03 11.19 19.71
C ALA A 304 -5.77 10.73 20.98
N HIS A 305 -5.09 10.03 21.90
CA HIS A 305 -5.67 9.57 23.17
C HIS A 305 -6.15 10.74 24.03
N ASN A 306 -5.38 11.82 24.10
CA ASN A 306 -5.77 13.01 24.86
C ASN A 306 -7.05 13.65 24.31
N VAL A 307 -7.15 13.78 22.98
CA VAL A 307 -8.35 14.31 22.31
C VAL A 307 -9.54 13.37 22.50
N LEU A 308 -9.37 12.05 22.31
CA LEU A 308 -10.42 11.06 22.55
C LEU A 308 -10.94 11.10 24.01
N LYS A 309 -10.05 11.27 24.99
CA LYS A 309 -10.44 11.42 26.41
C LYS A 309 -11.27 12.68 26.65
N GLN A 310 -10.93 13.79 26.01
CA GLN A 310 -11.71 15.03 26.10
C GLN A 310 -13.06 14.87 25.39
N ALA A 311 -13.06 14.26 24.20
CA ALA A 311 -14.26 13.98 23.43
C ALA A 311 -15.22 13.06 24.17
N HIS A 312 -14.72 12.02 24.84
CA HIS A 312 -15.55 11.14 25.66
C HIS A 312 -16.26 11.90 26.77
N ARG A 313 -15.53 12.74 27.52
CA ARG A 313 -16.13 13.60 28.57
C ARG A 313 -17.22 14.51 27.98
N ARG A 314 -16.95 15.13 26.82
CA ARG A 314 -17.93 15.98 26.15
C ARG A 314 -19.15 15.20 25.67
N GLY A 315 -18.98 13.98 25.17
CA GLY A 315 -20.08 13.09 24.80
C GLY A 315 -20.99 12.80 25.98
N VAL A 316 -20.43 12.49 27.15
CA VAL A 316 -21.19 12.29 28.40
C VAL A 316 -21.92 13.55 28.83
N GLU A 317 -21.30 14.74 28.72
CA GLU A 317 -22.00 16.01 29.00
C GLU A 317 -23.21 16.22 28.07
N LEU A 318 -23.07 15.93 26.77
CA LEU A 318 -24.14 16.06 25.79
C LEU A 318 -25.29 15.07 26.04
N GLU A 319 -24.97 13.83 26.43
CA GLU A 319 -25.95 12.84 26.88
C GLU A 319 -26.75 13.34 28.09
N GLY A 320 -26.07 13.89 29.11
CA GLY A 320 -26.73 14.43 30.28
C GLY A 320 -27.63 15.64 29.98
N ILE A 321 -27.21 16.52 29.05
CA ILE A 321 -28.05 17.63 28.56
C ILE A 321 -29.28 17.09 27.84
N LEU A 322 -29.09 16.13 26.94
CA LEU A 322 -30.18 15.52 26.17
C LEU A 322 -31.22 14.87 27.09
N GLU A 323 -30.77 14.10 28.08
CA GLU A 323 -31.64 13.44 29.07
C GLU A 323 -32.41 14.48 29.89
N SER A 324 -31.71 15.47 30.45
CA SER A 324 -32.31 16.53 31.27
C SER A 324 -33.33 17.36 30.49
N TRP A 325 -33.03 17.71 29.24
CA TRP A 325 -33.94 18.47 28.39
C TRP A 325 -35.15 17.64 27.97
N SER A 326 -34.94 16.37 27.61
CA SER A 326 -36.05 15.47 27.25
C SER A 326 -37.02 15.29 28.42
N ARG A 327 -36.52 15.12 29.64
CA ARG A 327 -37.34 15.06 30.85
C ARG A 327 -38.10 16.36 31.10
N LEU A 328 -37.41 17.50 31.06
CA LEU A 328 -38.02 18.82 31.22
C LEU A 328 -39.16 19.06 30.23
N MET A 329 -38.99 18.67 28.97
CA MET A 329 -40.05 18.78 27.95
C MET A 329 -41.25 17.89 28.27
N GLY A 330 -41.04 16.71 28.87
CA GLY A 330 -42.11 15.85 29.37
C GLY A 330 -42.88 16.50 30.51
N ASP A 331 -42.16 16.98 31.52
CA ASP A 331 -42.74 17.60 32.72
C ASP A 331 -43.49 18.90 32.39
N TYR A 332 -42.93 19.72 31.50
CA TYR A 332 -43.59 20.92 30.98
C TYR A 332 -44.89 20.61 30.25
N LYS A 333 -44.92 19.59 29.38
CA LYS A 333 -46.14 19.16 28.68
C LYS A 333 -47.19 18.62 29.65
N ALA A 334 -46.77 17.87 30.67
CA ALA A 334 -47.67 17.38 31.70
C ALA A 334 -48.32 18.54 32.47
N LEU A 335 -47.53 19.55 32.85
CA LEU A 335 -48.02 20.77 33.50
C LEU A 335 -49.00 21.55 32.60
N CYS A 336 -48.69 21.71 31.31
CA CYS A 336 -49.59 22.37 30.36
C CYS A 336 -50.95 21.66 30.29
N ARG A 337 -50.97 20.33 30.19
CA ARG A 337 -52.22 19.55 30.17
C ARG A 337 -53.05 19.71 31.45
N GLN A 338 -52.39 19.79 32.60
CA GLN A 338 -53.08 20.04 33.88
C GLN A 338 -53.70 21.44 33.92
N LEU A 339 -52.98 22.45 33.42
CA LEU A 339 -53.48 23.82 33.32
C LEU A 339 -54.65 23.93 32.31
N GLU A 340 -54.54 23.27 31.15
CA GLU A 340 -55.62 23.18 30.16
C GLU A 340 -56.87 22.51 30.76
N ALA A 341 -56.71 21.46 31.58
CA ALA A 341 -57.84 20.81 32.24
C ALA A 341 -58.54 21.73 33.26
N VAL A 342 -57.77 22.55 33.99
CA VAL A 342 -58.33 23.57 34.88
C VAL A 342 -59.05 24.65 34.07
N GLU A 343 -58.45 25.13 32.97
CA GLU A 343 -59.04 26.14 32.09
C GLU A 343 -60.36 25.66 31.47
N CYS A 344 -60.40 24.44 30.94
CA CYS A 344 -61.61 23.83 30.40
C CYS A 344 -62.74 23.65 31.43
N SER A 345 -62.40 23.60 32.72
CA SER A 345 -63.36 23.45 33.81
C SER A 345 -63.97 24.78 34.27
N ILE A 346 -63.51 25.92 33.75
CA ILE A 346 -64.03 27.24 34.08
C ILE A 346 -65.33 27.48 33.28
N PRO A 347 -66.46 27.79 33.95
CA PRO A 347 -67.71 28.10 33.24
C PRO A 347 -67.55 29.31 32.31
N THR A 348 -67.88 29.15 31.02
CA THR A 348 -67.73 30.18 29.99
C THR A 348 -68.91 31.15 29.89
N VAL A 349 -70.09 30.76 30.38
CA VAL A 349 -71.30 31.60 30.40
C VAL A 349 -71.35 32.41 31.70
N GLY A 350 -71.60 33.72 31.56
CA GLY A 350 -71.76 34.65 32.68
C GLY A 350 -73.02 34.39 33.51
N LEU A 351 -73.07 34.99 34.70
CA LEU A 351 -74.22 34.87 35.61
C LEU A 351 -75.43 35.59 34.99
N VAL A 352 -76.48 34.85 34.62
CA VAL A 352 -77.78 35.41 34.25
C VAL A 352 -78.85 34.62 34.99
N GLU A 353 -79.58 35.29 35.89
CA GLU A 353 -80.61 34.73 36.79
C GLU A 353 -80.21 33.39 37.46
N GLU A 354 -79.14 33.42 38.24
CA GLU A 354 -78.64 32.24 38.97
C GLU A 354 -79.33 32.16 40.35
N THR A 355 -79.89 30.98 40.70
CA THR A 355 -80.46 30.74 42.03
C THR A 355 -79.37 30.65 43.10
N GLU A 356 -79.73 30.77 44.37
CA GLU A 356 -78.80 30.66 45.51
C GLU A 356 -78.04 29.32 45.48
N GLU A 357 -78.73 28.22 45.13
CA GLU A 357 -78.12 26.90 45.00
C GLU A 357 -77.05 26.87 43.89
N ARG A 358 -77.31 27.47 42.73
CA ARG A 358 -76.32 27.54 41.64
C ARG A 358 -75.11 28.40 41.99
N LEU A 359 -75.29 29.46 42.77
CA LEU A 359 -74.17 30.25 43.30
C LEU A 359 -73.29 29.43 44.25
N LEU A 360 -73.89 28.62 45.14
CA LEU A 360 -73.16 27.73 46.05
C LEU A 360 -72.39 26.64 45.29
N GLU A 361 -72.97 26.06 44.24
CA GLU A 361 -72.30 25.11 43.35
C GLU A 361 -71.09 25.75 42.64
N ARG A 362 -71.25 26.96 42.10
CA ARG A 362 -70.15 27.71 41.46
C ARG A 362 -69.03 28.05 42.44
N ILE A 363 -69.35 28.49 43.66
CA ILE A 363 -68.35 28.75 44.72
C ILE A 363 -67.57 27.46 45.02
N SER A 364 -68.27 26.33 45.19
CA SER A 364 -67.66 25.03 45.45
C SER A 364 -66.75 24.58 44.31
N LEU A 365 -67.15 24.78 43.06
CA LEU A 365 -66.33 24.53 41.88
C LEU A 365 -65.05 25.37 41.90
N TYR A 366 -65.14 26.69 42.09
CA TYR A 366 -63.96 27.56 42.12
C TYR A 366 -63.03 27.24 43.29
N GLN A 367 -63.56 26.85 44.45
CA GLN A 367 -62.73 26.38 45.56
C GLN A 367 -61.96 25.10 45.20
N ARG A 368 -62.60 24.16 44.49
CA ARG A 368 -61.96 22.94 43.99
C ARG A 368 -60.89 23.24 42.94
N LEU A 369 -61.16 24.12 41.98
CA LEU A 369 -60.19 24.56 40.98
C LEU A 369 -59.00 25.27 41.63
N LYS A 370 -59.23 26.12 42.63
CA LYS A 370 -58.18 26.77 43.41
C LYS A 370 -57.31 25.76 44.18
N ALA A 371 -57.92 24.75 44.80
CA ALA A 371 -57.20 23.69 45.48
C ALA A 371 -56.32 22.89 44.50
N SER A 372 -56.87 22.54 43.34
CA SER A 372 -56.14 21.86 42.26
C SER A 372 -54.95 22.68 41.75
N LEU A 373 -55.12 23.98 41.51
CA LEU A 373 -53.99 24.86 41.11
C LEU A 373 -52.92 24.95 42.19
N THR A 374 -53.31 24.95 43.47
CA THR A 374 -52.37 25.02 44.60
C THR A 374 -51.57 23.73 44.75
N GLU A 375 -52.20 22.57 44.50
CA GLU A 375 -51.57 21.26 44.53
C GLU A 375 -50.44 21.12 43.50
N HIS A 376 -50.60 21.73 42.31
CA HIS A 376 -49.62 21.66 41.22
C HIS A 376 -48.54 22.75 41.27
N GLN A 377 -48.62 23.68 42.23
CA GLN A 377 -47.66 24.77 42.37
C GLN A 377 -46.18 24.31 42.55
N PRO A 378 -45.88 23.24 43.32
CA PRO A 378 -44.51 22.74 43.42
C PRO A 378 -43.93 22.25 42.09
N GLN A 379 -44.75 21.63 41.24
CA GLN A 379 -44.35 21.14 39.92
C GLN A 379 -43.97 22.30 38.98
N LEU A 380 -44.69 23.41 39.04
CA LEU A 380 -44.34 24.64 38.30
C LEU A 380 -42.94 25.15 38.71
N TYR A 381 -42.66 25.25 40.01
CA TYR A 381 -41.34 25.68 40.48
C TYR A 381 -40.24 24.70 40.07
N GLN A 382 -40.52 23.40 40.12
CA GLN A 382 -39.56 22.39 39.68
C GLN A 382 -39.20 22.54 38.19
N VAL A 383 -40.19 22.62 37.30
CA VAL A 383 -39.99 22.83 35.85
C VAL A 383 -39.21 24.10 35.59
N LEU A 384 -39.49 25.17 36.35
CA LEU A 384 -38.76 26.44 36.24
C LEU A 384 -37.28 26.29 36.61
N GLU A 385 -36.98 25.67 37.74
CA GLU A 385 -35.61 25.49 38.22
C GLU A 385 -34.81 24.53 37.33
N GLU A 386 -35.45 23.48 36.83
CA GLU A 386 -34.85 22.58 35.84
C GLU A 386 -34.56 23.32 34.52
N GLY A 387 -35.48 24.18 34.06
CA GLY A 387 -35.27 25.04 32.89
C GLY A 387 -34.10 26.02 33.05
N LYS A 388 -33.97 26.67 34.22
CA LYS A 388 -32.82 27.53 34.53
C LYS A 388 -31.50 26.77 34.51
N ARG A 389 -31.45 25.59 35.16
CA ARG A 389 -30.26 24.73 35.17
C ARG A 389 -29.86 24.30 33.76
N LEU A 390 -30.82 23.87 32.94
CA LEU A 390 -30.57 23.48 31.57
C LEU A 390 -30.04 24.64 30.73
N LEU A 391 -30.60 25.85 30.89
CA LEU A 391 -30.12 27.03 30.18
C LEU A 391 -28.64 27.34 30.49
N LEU A 392 -28.24 27.18 31.75
CA LEU A 392 -26.84 27.34 32.14
C LEU A 392 -25.94 26.29 31.47
N SER A 393 -26.40 25.05 31.37
CA SER A 393 -25.65 23.96 30.72
C SER A 393 -25.52 24.13 29.19
N VAL A 394 -26.51 24.74 28.54
CA VAL A 394 -26.57 24.88 27.07
C VAL A 394 -25.98 26.21 26.58
N ILE A 395 -26.05 27.29 27.36
CA ILE A 395 -25.65 28.63 26.92
C ILE A 395 -24.42 29.15 27.68
N PHE A 396 -24.23 28.78 28.95
CA PHE A 396 -23.28 29.45 29.83
C PHE A 396 -21.89 28.78 29.83
N LYS A 397 -21.25 28.76 28.67
CA LYS A 397 -19.76 28.77 28.57
C LYS A 397 -19.19 30.06 27.94
N ARG A 398 -20.04 31.05 27.62
CA ARG A 398 -19.67 32.47 27.49
C ARG A 398 -20.75 33.33 28.17
N GLY A 399 -20.32 34.37 28.87
CA GLY A 399 -21.09 35.00 29.93
C GLY A 399 -22.43 35.63 29.54
N GLY A 400 -23.32 35.65 30.54
CA GLY A 400 -24.37 36.66 30.70
C GLY A 400 -25.69 36.40 29.99
N CYS A 401 -26.43 35.34 30.36
CA CYS A 401 -27.88 35.29 30.12
C CYS A 401 -28.66 35.71 31.38
N GLN A 402 -29.54 36.72 31.24
CA GLN A 402 -30.56 37.02 32.24
C GLN A 402 -31.80 36.16 31.96
N VAL A 403 -32.14 35.27 32.89
CA VAL A 403 -33.44 34.57 32.88
C VAL A 403 -34.44 35.46 33.61
N VAL A 404 -35.32 36.12 32.86
CA VAL A 404 -36.44 36.86 33.46
C VAL A 404 -37.63 35.90 33.57
N VAL A 405 -37.93 35.47 34.80
CA VAL A 405 -39.14 34.72 35.11
C VAL A 405 -40.14 35.69 35.76
N ALA A 406 -41.19 36.05 35.04
CA ALA A 406 -42.30 36.81 35.61
C ALA A 406 -43.34 35.84 36.21
N VAL A 407 -43.33 35.66 37.52
CA VAL A 407 -44.43 35.02 38.25
C VAL A 407 -45.39 36.13 38.68
N VAL A 408 -46.51 36.30 37.98
CA VAL A 408 -47.54 37.26 38.40
C VAL A 408 -48.33 36.62 39.54
N ARG A 409 -48.17 37.16 40.75
CA ARG A 409 -48.83 36.71 41.98
C ARG A 409 -50.27 37.21 42.01
N ALA A 410 -51.23 36.34 42.33
CA ALA A 410 -52.61 36.76 42.60
C ALA A 410 -52.68 37.49 43.96
N GLU A 411 -52.97 38.79 43.95
CA GLU A 411 -53.25 39.53 45.18
C GLU A 411 -54.74 39.52 45.52
N HIS A 412 -55.05 39.15 46.76
CA HIS A 412 -56.39 39.25 47.34
C HIS A 412 -56.60 40.67 47.88
N ARG A 413 -57.47 41.48 47.26
CA ARG A 413 -57.84 42.79 47.81
C ARG A 413 -58.89 42.60 48.90
N LYS A 414 -58.54 42.81 50.18
CA LYS A 414 -59.54 42.86 51.27
C LYS A 414 -60.44 44.09 51.09
N PRO A 415 -61.76 44.00 51.35
CA PRO A 415 -62.65 45.15 51.29
C PRO A 415 -62.35 46.12 52.45
N ALA A 416 -62.25 47.41 52.14
CA ALA A 416 -62.07 48.47 53.13
C ALA A 416 -63.39 48.73 53.87
N TYR A 417 -63.39 48.59 55.19
CA TYR A 417 -64.48 49.06 56.05
C TYR A 417 -64.52 50.59 56.01
N ALA A 418 -65.67 51.15 55.62
CA ALA A 418 -65.93 52.58 55.70
C ALA A 418 -66.11 52.98 57.17
N ALA A 419 -65.16 53.74 57.71
CA ALA A 419 -65.33 54.45 58.98
C ALA A 419 -65.75 55.89 58.67
N GLU A 420 -67.00 56.21 58.96
CA GLU A 420 -67.46 57.60 59.09
C GLU A 420 -66.68 58.29 60.22
N LYS A 421 -65.98 59.38 59.91
CA LYS A 421 -65.72 60.45 60.87
C LYS A 421 -65.83 61.82 60.20
N SER A 422 -66.84 62.54 60.67
CA SER A 422 -67.01 63.98 60.63
C SER A 422 -65.81 64.73 61.22
N GLY A 423 -65.49 65.90 60.67
CA GLY A 423 -64.52 66.82 61.29
C GLY A 423 -63.90 67.83 60.34
N HIS A 424 -64.54 68.99 60.21
CA HIS A 424 -64.02 70.20 59.56
C HIS A 424 -62.64 70.64 60.10
N ARG A 425 -61.71 71.08 59.23
CA ARG A 425 -61.06 72.42 59.27
C ARG A 425 -60.10 72.68 58.08
N TRP A 426 -60.31 73.85 57.47
CA TRP A 426 -59.61 74.69 56.46
C TRP A 426 -58.20 74.37 55.91
N PRO A 427 -57.94 74.71 54.62
CA PRO A 427 -56.60 74.93 54.07
C PRO A 427 -56.22 76.42 53.99
N GLU A 428 -54.96 76.73 54.32
CA GLU A 428 -54.26 77.95 53.89
C GLU A 428 -53.63 77.70 52.50
N ASP A 429 -53.94 78.55 51.53
CA ASP A 429 -52.93 79.39 50.84
C ASP A 429 -53.42 79.92 49.47
N GLY A 430 -53.22 81.23 49.30
CA GLY A 430 -52.61 81.77 48.07
C GLY A 430 -53.52 82.15 46.90
N HIS A 431 -54.11 83.34 46.96
CA HIS A 431 -54.64 84.07 45.80
C HIS A 431 -53.53 84.63 44.90
N GLY A 432 -53.78 84.66 43.58
CA GLY A 432 -53.20 85.62 42.64
C GLY A 432 -53.68 85.40 41.19
N PRO A 433 -54.10 86.43 40.42
CA PRO A 433 -55.36 86.36 39.66
C PRO A 433 -55.24 86.61 38.14
N GLY A 434 -56.30 86.30 37.38
CA GLY A 434 -56.60 87.01 36.13
C GLY A 434 -57.40 86.22 35.07
N GLY A 435 -58.63 86.68 34.77
CA GLY A 435 -59.27 86.49 33.45
C GLY A 435 -60.60 85.75 33.38
N HIS A 436 -61.71 86.48 33.49
CA HIS A 436 -63.12 86.13 33.18
C HIS A 436 -63.39 86.06 31.64
N PRO A 437 -64.62 85.73 31.14
CA PRO A 437 -65.58 84.64 31.46
C PRO A 437 -66.26 84.03 30.18
N VAL A 438 -67.37 83.28 30.39
CA VAL A 438 -68.42 82.80 29.43
C VAL A 438 -68.21 81.36 28.89
N GLY A 439 -69.12 80.38 28.99
CA GLY A 439 -70.49 80.32 29.54
C GLY A 439 -71.04 78.87 29.64
N ARG A 440 -72.05 78.74 30.51
CA ARG A 440 -72.96 77.64 30.91
C ARG A 440 -73.38 76.58 29.86
N ALA A 441 -73.54 75.32 30.31
CA ALA A 441 -74.83 74.61 30.59
C ALA A 441 -74.51 73.14 31.00
N ALA A 442 -74.78 72.64 32.22
CA ALA A 442 -76.02 72.37 32.95
C ALA A 442 -76.70 71.01 32.63
N HIS A 443 -76.84 70.20 33.70
CA HIS A 443 -77.69 69.00 33.90
C HIS A 443 -77.21 67.69 33.22
N SER A 444 -77.19 66.50 33.84
CA SER A 444 -77.98 65.97 34.96
C SER A 444 -77.36 64.63 35.45
N TYR A 445 -77.37 64.40 36.77
CA TYR A 445 -77.23 63.07 37.39
C TYR A 445 -78.45 62.18 37.02
N PRO A 446 -78.32 60.84 37.09
CA PRO A 446 -78.72 60.20 38.34
C PRO A 446 -77.70 59.19 38.87
N SER A 447 -77.58 59.19 40.19
CA SER A 447 -77.01 58.15 41.03
C SER A 447 -77.55 56.76 40.66
N GLY A 448 -76.65 55.78 40.51
CA GLY A 448 -76.98 54.37 40.41
C GLY A 448 -75.82 53.52 40.92
N ALA A 449 -75.99 53.02 42.14
CA ALA A 449 -75.30 51.90 42.79
C ALA A 449 -73.85 51.55 42.37
N ARG A 450 -72.92 51.78 43.31
CA ARG A 450 -71.67 51.00 43.41
C ARG A 450 -72.03 49.54 43.71
N GLU A 451 -71.84 48.66 42.75
CA GLU A 451 -71.57 47.24 43.02
C GLU A 451 -70.07 47.00 42.92
N THR A 452 -69.40 46.97 44.07
CA THR A 452 -68.03 46.45 44.18
C THR A 452 -68.08 44.93 44.09
N ALA A 453 -68.21 44.39 42.87
CA ALA A 453 -68.04 42.97 42.61
C ALA A 453 -66.56 42.60 42.78
N SER A 454 -66.28 41.74 43.75
CA SER A 454 -64.96 41.16 43.99
C SER A 454 -64.70 40.10 42.92
N GLY A 455 -64.25 40.52 41.74
CA GLY A 455 -63.95 39.62 40.62
C GLY A 455 -62.60 38.94 40.78
N LEU A 456 -62.59 37.60 40.86
CA LEU A 456 -61.40 36.78 40.73
C LEU A 456 -60.92 36.84 39.26
N ARG A 457 -59.90 37.64 38.94
CA ARG A 457 -59.22 37.55 37.64
C ARG A 457 -58.17 36.44 37.71
N ILE A 458 -58.42 35.33 37.02
CA ILE A 458 -57.40 34.30 36.75
C ILE A 458 -56.48 34.90 35.67
N VAL A 459 -55.25 35.22 36.06
CA VAL A 459 -54.22 35.74 35.16
C VAL A 459 -53.39 34.55 34.67
N CYS A 460 -53.36 34.32 33.36
CA CYS A 460 -52.56 33.29 32.72
C CYS A 460 -51.07 33.46 33.05
N VAL A 461 -50.39 32.34 33.35
CA VAL A 461 -48.93 32.30 33.49
C VAL A 461 -48.32 32.18 32.09
N LEU A 462 -47.74 33.28 31.59
CA LEU A 462 -46.94 33.28 30.36
C LEU A 462 -45.47 33.08 30.70
N ILE A 463 -44.95 31.87 30.46
CA ILE A 463 -43.51 31.61 30.52
C ILE A 463 -42.92 32.00 29.15
N SER A 464 -42.32 33.18 29.07
CA SER A 464 -41.55 33.61 27.89
C SER A 464 -40.06 33.43 28.16
N ILE A 465 -39.43 32.46 27.50
CA ILE A 465 -37.97 32.29 27.50
C ILE A 465 -37.44 33.17 26.36
N TYR A 466 -36.84 34.30 26.69
CA TYR A 466 -36.24 35.20 25.70
C TYR A 466 -34.77 34.80 25.46
N ILE A 467 -34.46 34.37 24.24
CA ILE A 467 -33.09 34.15 23.76
C ILE A 467 -32.76 35.35 22.88
N PRO A 468 -31.92 36.32 23.32
CA PRO A 468 -31.47 37.38 22.43
C PRO A 468 -30.67 36.76 21.28
N SER A 469 -31.00 37.18 20.06
CA SER A 469 -30.39 36.72 18.81
C SER A 469 -28.90 37.03 18.71
#